data_AF-A0A975CT95-F1
#
_entry.id   AF-A0A975CT95-F1
#
_cell.length_a   1.000
_cell.length_b   1.000
_cell.length_c   1.000
_cell.angle_alpha   90.00
_cell.angle_beta   90.00
_cell.angle_gamma   90.00
#
_symmetry.space_group_name_H-M   'P 1'
#
loop_
_entity.id
_entity.type
_entity.pdbx_description
1 polymer ?
#
loop_
_entity_poly.entity_id
_entity_poly.type
_entity_poly.pdbx_seq_one_letter_code
_entity_poly.pdbx_strand_id
1 'polypeptide(L)'
;MSVLKITFLLAIAGHLLCGVCDCLLTYMPGGRFHFEDMKDNGRLSAVFKGMPLRNSLLSMLLGCLAMFLFAFGYLALAHWMRAFSEPCTVLMLISTVMVLTFGVAHHVFCGMPEWLYVKMGRTEEARQLITEFFKKTSVTLIVCYLGFLIFGVSLFVPVVSGWTPLPRWACVFNILPLMLVLMPTRVGGSGNWAGAVMFLGLMFLL
;
A
#
# COMPACT_ATOMS: atom_id res chain seq x y z
N MET A 1 -4.43 26.65 -7.33
CA MET A 1 -4.25 25.38 -6.60
C MET A 1 -3.00 25.51 -5.75
N SER A 2 -3.07 25.34 -4.43
CA SER A 2 -1.88 25.44 -3.57
C SER A 2 -0.92 24.27 -3.80
N VAL A 3 0.36 24.44 -3.45
CA VAL A 3 1.38 23.37 -3.55
C VAL A 3 0.92 22.10 -2.82
N LEU A 4 0.27 22.25 -1.67
CA LEU A 4 -0.30 21.13 -0.90
C LEU A 4 -1.36 20.33 -1.69
N LYS A 5 -2.22 21.01 -2.44
CA LYS A 5 -3.24 20.32 -3.26
C LYS A 5 -2.62 19.59 -4.45
N ILE A 6 -1.55 20.14 -5.03
CA ILE A 6 -0.80 19.45 -6.09
C ILE A 6 -0.19 18.15 -5.55
N THR A 7 0.45 18.19 -4.37
CA THR A 7 1.04 16.98 -3.78
C THR A 7 -0.02 15.95 -3.36
N PHE A 8 -1.21 16.38 -2.94
CA PHE A 8 -2.32 15.47 -2.68
C PHE A 8 -2.87 14.85 -3.96
N LEU A 9 -2.95 15.58 -5.07
CA LEU A 9 -3.34 14.99 -6.37
C LEU A 9 -2.34 13.93 -6.82
N LEU A 10 -1.04 14.17 -6.65
CA LEU A 10 -0.01 13.15 -6.92
C LEU A 10 -0.20 11.92 -6.03
N ALA A 11 -0.56 12.10 -4.76
CA ALA A 11 -0.82 10.99 -3.86
C ALA A 11 -2.10 10.22 -4.16
N ILE A 12 -3.17 10.90 -4.57
CA ILE A 12 -4.37 10.24 -5.06
C ILE A 12 -4.03 9.40 -6.30
N ALA A 13 -3.34 9.97 -7.29
CA ALA A 13 -2.94 9.26 -8.50
C ALA A 13 -2.01 8.06 -8.18
N GLY A 14 -1.04 8.26 -7.29
CA GLY A 14 -0.14 7.21 -6.82
C GLY A 14 -0.90 6.08 -6.13
N HIS A 15 -1.78 6.37 -5.18
CA HIS A 15 -2.58 5.35 -4.53
C HIS A 15 -3.53 4.62 -5.48
N LEU A 16 -4.21 5.32 -6.38
CA LEU A 16 -5.07 4.66 -7.37
C LEU A 16 -4.26 3.71 -8.26
N LEU A 17 -3.09 4.15 -8.73
CA LEU A 17 -2.19 3.31 -9.53
C LEU A 17 -1.70 2.09 -8.74
N CYS A 18 -1.28 2.28 -7.49
CA CYS A 18 -0.82 1.20 -6.62
C CYS A 18 -1.95 0.20 -6.31
N GLY A 19 -3.17 0.69 -6.08
CA GLY A 19 -4.35 -0.15 -5.90
C GLY A 19 -4.66 -1.01 -7.12
N VAL A 20 -4.50 -0.46 -8.34
CA VAL A 20 -4.59 -1.25 -9.58
C VAL A 20 -3.48 -2.30 -9.66
N CYS A 21 -2.26 -1.97 -9.25
CA CYS A 21 -1.14 -2.92 -9.19
C CYS A 21 -1.45 -4.07 -8.22
N ASP A 22 -1.93 -3.77 -7.02
CA ASP A 22 -2.35 -4.80 -6.05
C ASP A 22 -3.47 -5.68 -6.59
N CYS A 23 -4.41 -5.12 -7.35
CA CYS A 23 -5.43 -5.91 -8.05
C CYS A 23 -4.82 -6.87 -9.08
N LEU A 24 -3.78 -6.46 -9.82
CA LEU A 24 -3.07 -7.36 -10.75
C LEU A 24 -2.38 -8.53 -10.03
N LEU A 25 -1.96 -8.34 -8.77
CA LEU A 25 -1.35 -9.38 -7.91
C LEU A 25 -2.39 -10.18 -7.11
N THR A 26 -3.63 -9.69 -7.01
CA THR A 26 -4.68 -10.35 -6.22
C THR A 26 -5.61 -11.19 -7.10
N TYR A 27 -5.91 -10.72 -8.31
CA TYR A 27 -6.90 -11.31 -9.20
C TYR A 27 -6.21 -11.97 -10.39
N MET A 28 -6.12 -13.30 -10.34
CA MET A 28 -5.50 -14.14 -11.36
C MET A 28 -6.55 -14.66 -12.34
N PRO A 29 -6.15 -15.17 -13.53
CA PRO A 29 -7.10 -15.73 -14.48
C PRO A 29 -7.90 -16.92 -13.93
N GLY A 30 -7.31 -17.73 -13.04
CA GLY A 30 -7.97 -18.85 -12.38
C GLY A 30 -8.79 -18.46 -11.15
N GLY A 31 -8.92 -17.16 -10.85
CA GLY A 31 -9.65 -16.63 -9.71
C GLY A 31 -8.77 -15.82 -8.77
N ARG A 32 -9.29 -15.54 -7.58
CA ARG A 32 -8.58 -14.74 -6.59
C ARG A 32 -7.47 -15.55 -5.92
N PHE A 33 -6.27 -14.99 -5.82
CA PHE A 33 -5.17 -15.57 -5.06
C PHE A 33 -5.43 -15.46 -3.55
N HIS A 34 -5.20 -16.56 -2.84
CA HIS A 34 -5.14 -16.63 -1.39
C HIS A 34 -3.80 -17.19 -0.95
N PHE A 35 -3.23 -16.66 0.14
CA PHE A 35 -1.99 -17.20 0.72
C PHE A 35 -2.07 -18.69 1.07
N GLU A 36 -3.28 -19.23 1.29
CA GLU A 36 -3.49 -20.66 1.50
C GLU A 36 -3.20 -21.52 0.25
N ASP A 37 -3.37 -20.96 -0.95
CA ASP A 37 -3.07 -21.65 -2.19
C ASP A 37 -1.58 -21.99 -2.28
N MET A 38 -0.71 -21.21 -1.63
CA MET A 38 0.72 -21.50 -1.56
C MET A 38 1.06 -22.81 -0.85
N LYS A 39 0.11 -23.46 -0.15
CA LYS A 39 0.33 -24.74 0.53
C LYS A 39 0.24 -25.95 -0.42
N ASP A 40 -0.36 -25.80 -1.59
CA ASP A 40 -0.63 -26.89 -2.52
C ASP A 40 -0.39 -26.43 -3.97
N ASN A 41 0.48 -27.14 -4.71
CA ASN A 41 0.82 -26.72 -6.07
C ASN A 41 -0.31 -26.91 -7.07
N GLY A 42 -1.20 -27.88 -6.88
CA GLY A 42 -2.35 -28.07 -7.76
C GLY A 42 -3.28 -26.86 -7.71
N ARG A 43 -3.58 -26.38 -6.50
CA ARG A 43 -4.35 -25.16 -6.27
C ARG A 43 -3.67 -23.93 -6.83
N LEU A 44 -2.39 -23.71 -6.48
CA LEU A 44 -1.66 -22.53 -6.92
C LEU A 44 -1.51 -22.49 -8.45
N SER A 45 -1.18 -23.63 -9.07
CA SER A 45 -1.04 -23.74 -10.52
C SER A 45 -2.36 -23.49 -11.25
N ALA A 46 -3.49 -23.94 -10.67
CA ALA A 46 -4.82 -23.67 -11.20
C ALA A 46 -5.15 -22.17 -11.16
N VAL A 47 -4.86 -21.48 -10.06
CA VAL A 47 -5.10 -20.03 -9.92
C VAL A 47 -4.26 -19.23 -10.92
N PHE A 48 -2.99 -19.59 -11.10
CA PHE A 48 -2.06 -18.93 -12.03
C PHE A 48 -2.14 -19.44 -13.47
N LYS A 49 -3.10 -20.31 -13.81
CA LYS A 49 -3.21 -20.89 -15.14
C LYS A 49 -3.50 -19.82 -16.19
N GLY A 50 -2.58 -19.65 -17.14
CA GLY A 50 -2.71 -18.64 -18.20
C GLY A 50 -2.29 -17.22 -17.79
N MET A 51 -1.71 -17.04 -16.60
CA MET A 51 -1.18 -15.76 -16.15
C MET A 51 -0.09 -15.24 -17.10
N PRO A 52 -0.24 -14.05 -17.71
CA PRO A 52 0.83 -13.44 -18.50
C PRO A 52 1.97 -12.96 -17.61
N LEU A 53 3.22 -13.29 -17.95
CA LEU A 53 4.42 -12.81 -17.23
C LEU A 53 4.50 -11.28 -17.15
N ARG A 54 3.92 -10.58 -18.14
CA ARG A 54 3.90 -9.13 -18.19
C ARG A 54 3.15 -8.50 -17.02
N ASN A 55 2.12 -9.16 -16.47
CA ASN A 55 1.27 -8.58 -15.43
C ASN A 55 2.07 -8.31 -14.16
N SER A 56 2.81 -9.30 -13.65
CA SER A 56 3.62 -9.15 -12.45
C SER A 56 4.76 -8.15 -12.67
N LEU A 57 5.38 -8.11 -13.86
CA LEU A 57 6.39 -7.10 -14.20
C LEU A 57 5.82 -5.67 -14.20
N LEU A 58 4.65 -5.48 -14.83
CA LEU A 58 3.97 -4.18 -14.85
C LEU A 58 3.58 -3.76 -13.44
N SER A 59 3.03 -4.68 -12.64
CA SER A 59 2.66 -4.38 -11.26
C SER A 59 3.85 -3.92 -10.44
N MET A 60 5.02 -4.57 -10.55
CA MET A 60 6.21 -4.16 -9.81
C MET A 60 6.69 -2.76 -10.23
N LEU A 61 6.81 -2.50 -11.54
CA LEU A 61 7.36 -1.23 -12.04
C LEU A 61 6.39 -0.06 -11.82
N LEU A 62 5.11 -0.25 -12.16
CA LEU A 62 4.08 0.76 -11.92
C LEU A 62 3.85 0.96 -10.42
N GLY A 63 3.99 -0.10 -9.63
CA GLY A 63 4.00 -0.05 -8.19
C GLY A 63 5.09 0.85 -7.59
N CYS A 64 6.34 0.70 -8.06
CA CYS A 64 7.43 1.59 -7.66
C CYS A 64 7.14 3.06 -8.02
N LEU A 65 6.65 3.30 -9.24
CA LEU A 65 6.23 4.64 -9.68
C LEU A 65 5.10 5.19 -8.80
N ALA A 66 4.11 4.36 -8.49
CA ALA A 66 2.96 4.72 -7.69
C ALA A 66 3.35 5.16 -6.28
N MET A 67 4.27 4.45 -5.63
CA MET A 67 4.78 4.82 -4.31
C MET A 67 5.62 6.08 -4.33
N PHE A 68 6.44 6.25 -5.38
CA PHE A 68 7.14 7.52 -5.60
C PHE A 68 6.15 8.70 -5.71
N LEU A 69 5.04 8.53 -6.44
CA LEU A 69 4.02 9.57 -6.57
C LEU A 69 3.31 9.88 -5.25
N PHE A 70 2.90 8.86 -4.49
CA PHE A 70 2.22 9.14 -3.22
C PHE A 70 3.13 9.67 -2.12
N ALA A 71 4.44 9.44 -2.20
CA ALA A 71 5.43 9.99 -1.28
C ALA A 71 5.22 11.49 -1.04
N PHE A 72 4.94 12.24 -2.11
CA PHE A 72 4.77 13.69 -2.05
C PHE A 72 3.61 14.11 -1.15
N GLY A 73 2.49 13.38 -1.15
CA GLY A 73 1.36 13.67 -0.27
C GLY A 73 1.70 13.44 1.20
N TYR A 74 2.35 12.31 1.51
CA TYR A 74 2.76 11.98 2.88
C TYR A 74 3.77 13.01 3.44
N LEU A 75 4.78 13.36 2.66
CA LEU A 75 5.78 14.37 3.03
C LEU A 75 5.16 15.75 3.21
N ALA A 76 4.25 16.16 2.32
CA ALA A 76 3.57 17.44 2.43
C ALA A 76 2.64 17.50 3.64
N LEU A 77 1.95 16.41 3.97
CA LEU A 77 1.09 16.34 5.15
C LEU A 77 1.90 16.35 6.45
N ALA A 78 3.06 15.68 6.49
CA ALA A 78 4.00 15.75 7.61
C ALA A 78 4.55 17.18 7.80
N HIS A 79 4.87 17.86 6.69
CA HIS A 79 5.29 19.26 6.71
C HIS A 79 4.18 20.19 7.23
N TRP A 80 2.94 19.99 6.80
CA TRP A 80 1.78 20.72 7.31
C TRP A 80 1.59 20.53 8.82
N MET A 81 1.79 19.30 9.33
CA MET A 81 1.69 18.99 10.77
C MET A 81 2.70 19.79 11.62
N ARG A 82 3.79 20.29 11.03
CA ARG A 82 4.88 20.98 11.74
C ARG A 82 4.40 22.25 12.45
N ALA A 83 3.35 22.89 11.92
CA ALA A 83 2.77 24.08 12.53
C ALA A 83 2.01 23.78 13.85
N PHE A 84 1.74 22.50 14.16
CA PHE A 84 0.88 22.11 15.28
C PHE A 84 1.57 21.17 16.27
N SER A 85 2.42 20.25 15.79
CA SER A 85 3.10 19.28 16.66
C SER A 85 4.39 18.76 16.03
N GLU A 86 5.53 19.19 16.57
CA GLU A 86 6.84 18.69 16.17
C GLU A 86 6.99 17.17 16.38
N PRO A 87 6.58 16.57 17.53
CA PRO A 87 6.64 15.12 17.69
C PRO A 87 5.84 14.36 16.62
N CYS A 88 4.62 14.81 16.31
CA CYS A 88 3.81 14.15 15.28
C CYS A 88 4.44 14.30 13.90
N THR A 89 5.00 15.47 13.57
CA THR A 89 5.76 15.66 12.32
C THR A 89 6.92 14.70 12.20
N VAL A 90 7.74 14.55 13.25
CA VAL A 90 8.89 13.63 13.24
C VAL A 90 8.42 12.19 13.01
N LEU A 91 7.39 11.76 13.74
CA LEU A 91 6.81 10.42 13.57
C LEU A 91 6.25 10.20 12.16
N MET A 92 5.57 11.19 11.58
CA MET A 92 5.06 11.14 10.22
C MET A 92 6.19 11.07 9.18
N LEU A 93 7.30 11.77 9.38
CA LEU A 93 8.47 11.70 8.49
C LEU A 93 9.14 10.32 8.55
N ILE A 94 9.42 9.82 9.75
CA ILE A 94 10.03 8.48 9.95
C ILE A 94 9.15 7.40 9.31
N SER A 95 7.85 7.44 9.60
CA SER A 95 6.90 6.47 9.03
C SER A 95 6.77 6.58 7.51
N THR A 96 6.84 7.79 6.94
CA THR A 96 6.88 7.97 5.48
C THR A 96 8.10 7.27 4.89
N VAL A 97 9.29 7.43 5.48
CA VAL A 97 10.51 6.74 5.02
C VAL A 97 10.36 5.22 5.16
N MET A 98 9.77 4.71 6.25
CA MET A 98 9.50 3.28 6.42
C MET A 98 8.58 2.74 5.31
N VAL A 99 7.46 3.43 5.03
CA VAL A 99 6.52 3.05 3.97
C VAL A 99 7.20 3.08 2.61
N LEU A 100 7.99 4.10 2.29
CA LEU A 100 8.62 4.20 0.98
C LEU A 100 9.70 3.15 0.76
N THR A 101 10.56 2.92 1.75
CA THR A 101 11.66 1.95 1.61
C THR A 101 11.14 0.50 1.63
N PHE A 102 10.43 0.14 2.70
CA PHE A 102 9.97 -1.23 2.88
C PHE A 102 8.72 -1.54 2.06
N GLY A 103 7.87 -0.55 1.78
CA GLY A 103 6.72 -0.73 0.89
C GLY A 103 7.15 -0.98 -0.55
N VAL A 104 8.12 -0.22 -1.09
CA VAL A 104 8.69 -0.46 -2.43
C VAL A 104 9.29 -1.86 -2.51
N ALA A 105 10.13 -2.21 -1.54
CA ALA A 105 10.69 -3.56 -1.48
C ALA A 105 9.60 -4.63 -1.41
N HIS A 106 8.60 -4.46 -0.53
CA HIS A 106 7.50 -5.40 -0.36
C HIS A 106 6.72 -5.61 -1.66
N HIS A 107 6.39 -4.54 -2.39
CA HIS A 107 5.60 -4.65 -3.60
C HIS A 107 6.36 -5.35 -4.73
N VAL A 108 7.66 -5.05 -4.89
CA VAL A 108 8.55 -5.81 -5.79
C VAL A 108 8.62 -7.27 -5.37
N PHE A 109 8.74 -7.53 -4.07
CA PHE A 109 8.77 -8.88 -3.51
C PHE A 109 7.42 -9.60 -3.54
N CYS A 110 6.32 -8.93 -3.88
CA CYS A 110 5.04 -9.58 -4.18
C CYS A 110 4.94 -10.00 -5.65
N GLY A 111 5.33 -9.14 -6.59
CA GLY A 111 5.27 -9.47 -8.01
C GLY A 111 6.38 -10.43 -8.48
N MET A 112 7.56 -10.39 -7.85
CA MET A 112 8.69 -11.23 -8.26
C MET A 112 8.42 -12.73 -8.08
N PRO A 113 7.87 -13.19 -6.93
CA PRO A 113 7.48 -14.58 -6.74
C PRO A 113 6.45 -15.08 -7.76
N GLU A 114 5.43 -14.28 -8.08
CA GLU A 114 4.46 -14.64 -9.11
C GLU A 114 5.13 -14.84 -10.47
N TRP A 115 6.00 -13.89 -10.84
CA TRP A 115 6.74 -13.94 -12.08
C TRP A 115 7.63 -15.19 -12.15
N LEU A 116 8.37 -15.49 -11.08
CA LEU A 116 9.22 -16.69 -10.99
C LEU A 116 8.39 -17.96 -11.11
N TYR A 117 7.29 -18.05 -10.37
CA TYR A 117 6.43 -19.24 -10.36
C TYR A 117 5.89 -19.56 -11.75
N VAL A 118 5.37 -18.55 -12.45
CA VAL A 118 4.88 -18.70 -13.83
C VAL A 118 6.01 -19.01 -14.79
N LYS A 119 7.16 -18.31 -14.66
CA LYS A 119 8.32 -18.47 -15.56
C LYS A 119 8.94 -19.87 -15.46
N MET A 120 8.94 -20.46 -14.27
CA MET A 120 9.46 -21.80 -14.00
C MET A 120 8.45 -22.91 -14.30
N GLY A 121 7.30 -22.58 -14.90
CA GLY A 121 6.33 -23.58 -15.33
C GLY A 121 5.34 -24.04 -14.26
N ARG A 122 5.24 -23.35 -13.12
CA ARG A 122 4.30 -23.64 -12.01
C ARG A 122 4.51 -25.04 -11.41
N THR A 123 5.77 -25.44 -11.27
CA THR A 123 6.14 -26.73 -10.66
C THR A 123 6.12 -26.65 -9.14
N GLU A 124 6.19 -27.80 -8.48
CA GLU A 124 6.27 -27.91 -7.02
C GLU A 124 7.56 -27.26 -6.49
N GLU A 125 8.68 -27.40 -7.20
CA GLU A 125 9.95 -26.76 -6.85
C GLU A 125 9.82 -25.23 -6.93
N ALA A 126 9.15 -24.72 -7.96
CA ALA A 126 8.87 -23.30 -8.10
C ALA A 126 8.01 -22.79 -6.94
N ARG A 127 6.95 -23.54 -6.55
CA ARG A 127 6.10 -23.22 -5.40
C ARG A 127 6.91 -23.14 -4.11
N GLN A 128 7.79 -24.10 -3.85
CA GLN A 128 8.61 -24.13 -2.64
C GLN A 128 9.54 -22.91 -2.59
N LEU A 129 10.22 -22.60 -3.70
CA LEU A 129 11.10 -21.44 -3.83
C LEU A 129 10.36 -20.13 -3.52
N ILE A 130 9.21 -19.91 -4.15
CA ILE A 130 8.46 -18.66 -3.95
C ILE A 130 7.88 -18.54 -2.54
N THR A 131 7.51 -19.67 -1.94
CA THR A 131 7.02 -19.73 -0.56
C THR A 131 8.12 -19.39 0.44
N GLU A 132 9.31 -19.93 0.24
CA GLU A 132 10.48 -19.60 1.06
C GLU A 132 10.85 -18.13 0.94
N PHE A 133 10.88 -17.61 -0.29
CA PHE A 133 11.18 -16.21 -0.56
C PHE A 133 10.19 -15.26 0.15
N PHE A 134 8.88 -15.49 0.00
CA PHE A 134 7.85 -14.68 0.66
C PHE A 134 7.99 -14.71 2.19
N LYS A 135 8.25 -15.89 2.78
CA LYS A 135 8.44 -16.01 4.23
C LYS A 135 9.65 -15.21 4.70
N LYS A 136 10.79 -15.35 4.04
CA LYS A 136 12.05 -14.67 4.41
C LYS A 136 12.03 -13.17 4.18
N THR A 137 11.18 -12.68 3.28
CA THR A 137 11.04 -11.25 2.97
C THR A 137 9.85 -10.58 3.66
N SER A 138 9.07 -11.32 4.46
CA SER A 138 7.88 -10.82 5.17
C SER A 138 8.14 -9.64 6.10
N VAL A 139 9.39 -9.42 6.53
CA VAL A 139 9.77 -8.22 7.30
C VAL A 139 9.43 -6.92 6.56
N THR A 140 9.48 -6.93 5.23
CA THR A 140 9.13 -5.76 4.39
C THR A 140 7.67 -5.36 4.55
N LEU A 141 6.76 -6.35 4.55
CA LEU A 141 5.34 -6.17 4.86
C LEU A 141 5.18 -5.56 6.26
N ILE A 142 5.76 -6.20 7.27
CA ILE A 142 5.59 -5.82 8.67
C ILE A 142 6.01 -4.38 8.91
N VAL A 143 7.19 -3.99 8.42
CA VAL A 143 7.72 -2.62 8.60
C VAL A 143 6.89 -1.60 7.82
N CYS A 144 6.43 -1.93 6.61
CA CYS A 144 5.54 -1.06 5.83
C CYS A 144 4.22 -0.78 6.57
N TYR A 145 3.55 -1.83 7.07
CA TYR A 145 2.30 -1.70 7.82
C TYR A 145 2.50 -0.96 9.15
N LEU A 146 3.63 -1.17 9.84
CA LEU A 146 3.99 -0.40 11.02
C LEU A 146 4.16 1.09 10.68
N GLY A 147 4.78 1.41 9.53
CA GLY A 147 4.86 2.77 9.02
C GLY A 147 3.47 3.40 8.83
N PHE A 148 2.56 2.72 8.12
CA PHE A 148 1.18 3.22 7.97
C PHE A 148 0.46 3.42 9.31
N LEU A 149 0.68 2.51 10.29
CA LEU A 149 0.10 2.63 11.62
C LEU A 149 0.61 3.88 12.34
N ILE A 150 1.93 4.06 12.41
CA ILE A 150 2.56 5.22 13.06
C ILE A 150 2.11 6.52 12.39
N PHE A 151 2.09 6.57 11.06
CA PHE A 151 1.62 7.74 10.32
C PHE A 151 0.14 8.03 10.64
N GLY A 152 -0.69 7.00 10.57
CA GLY A 152 -2.12 7.09 10.85
C GLY A 152 -2.41 7.63 12.24
N VAL A 153 -1.77 7.09 13.28
CA VAL A 153 -1.94 7.57 14.66
C VAL A 153 -1.44 9.01 14.81
N SER A 154 -0.28 9.33 14.23
CA SER A 154 0.34 10.66 14.32
C SER A 154 -0.47 11.75 13.62
N LEU A 155 -1.31 11.39 12.65
CA LEU A 155 -2.29 12.29 12.06
C LEU A 155 -3.63 12.29 12.84
N PHE A 156 -4.09 11.11 13.27
CA PHE A 156 -5.39 10.94 13.90
C PHE A 156 -5.50 11.69 15.24
N VAL A 157 -4.49 11.53 16.10
CA VAL A 157 -4.48 12.10 17.46
C VAL A 157 -4.56 13.63 17.44
N PRO A 158 -3.73 14.37 16.68
CA PRO A 158 -3.84 15.83 16.60
C PRO A 158 -5.21 16.32 16.08
N VAL A 159 -5.80 15.62 15.11
CA VAL A 159 -7.09 16.01 14.52
C VAL A 159 -8.23 15.80 15.53
N VAL A 160 -8.33 14.63 16.14
CA VAL A 160 -9.42 14.34 17.10
C VAL A 160 -9.28 15.16 18.40
N SER A 161 -8.04 15.44 18.81
CA SER A 161 -7.77 16.27 20.00
C SER A 161 -8.00 17.76 19.76
N GLY A 162 -8.17 18.20 18.50
CA GLY A 162 -8.37 19.60 18.14
C GLY A 162 -7.09 20.44 18.21
N TRP A 163 -5.91 19.84 18.02
CA TRP A 163 -4.64 20.56 17.95
C TRP A 163 -4.44 21.27 16.60
N THR A 164 -5.17 20.82 15.58
CA THR A 164 -5.13 21.34 14.21
C THR A 164 -6.39 22.15 13.90
N PRO A 165 -6.40 23.02 12.88
CA PRO A 165 -7.59 23.77 12.45
C PRO A 165 -8.65 22.89 11.77
N LEU A 166 -8.36 21.63 11.46
CA LEU A 166 -9.35 20.71 10.92
C LEU A 166 -10.46 20.46 11.93
N PRO A 167 -11.73 20.37 11.50
CA PRO A 167 -12.80 19.95 12.39
C PRO A 167 -12.55 18.53 12.88
N ARG A 168 -12.84 18.22 14.15
CA ARG A 168 -12.49 16.92 14.76
C ARG A 168 -13.00 15.70 13.98
N TRP A 169 -14.17 15.82 13.34
CA TRP A 169 -14.75 14.74 12.52
C TRP A 169 -13.90 14.41 11.28
N ALA A 170 -13.02 15.32 10.84
CA ALA A 170 -12.08 15.07 9.74
C ALA A 170 -11.15 13.88 10.00
N CYS A 171 -11.07 13.39 11.24
CA CYS A 171 -10.36 12.16 11.58
C CYS A 171 -10.85 10.93 10.81
N VAL A 172 -12.06 10.95 10.22
CA VAL A 172 -12.54 9.91 9.29
C VAL A 172 -11.69 9.83 8.02
N PHE A 173 -11.09 10.93 7.58
CA PHE A 173 -10.14 10.98 6.46
C PHE A 173 -8.73 10.70 6.98
N ASN A 174 -8.57 9.50 7.53
CA ASN A 174 -7.31 8.95 7.99
C ASN A 174 -7.24 7.50 7.53
N ILE A 175 -6.03 7.02 7.23
CA ILE A 175 -5.81 5.65 6.75
C ILE A 175 -6.39 4.59 7.69
N LEU A 176 -6.37 4.80 9.02
CA LEU A 176 -6.82 3.82 10.00
C LEU A 176 -8.34 3.55 9.94
N PRO A 177 -9.24 4.53 10.14
CA PRO A 177 -10.67 4.29 10.03
C PRO A 177 -11.08 3.79 8.64
N LEU A 178 -10.46 4.32 7.57
CA LEU A 178 -10.76 3.88 6.20
C LEU A 178 -10.37 2.42 5.99
N MET A 179 -9.21 1.99 6.51
CA MET A 179 -8.79 0.60 6.45
C MET A 179 -9.70 -0.33 7.25
N LEU A 180 -10.18 0.09 8.42
CA LEU A 180 -11.14 -0.69 9.21
C LEU A 180 -12.44 -0.91 8.45
N VAL A 181 -12.93 0.10 7.72
CA VAL A 181 -14.13 -0.02 6.87
C VAL A 181 -13.90 -0.95 5.68
N LEU A 182 -12.71 -0.91 5.06
CA LEU A 182 -12.42 -1.73 3.88
C LEU A 182 -12.04 -3.18 4.22
N MET A 183 -11.53 -3.46 5.43
CA MET A 183 -11.06 -4.79 5.85
C MET A 183 -12.07 -5.93 5.59
N PRO A 184 -13.39 -5.79 5.86
CA PRO A 184 -14.36 -6.86 5.64
C PRO A 184 -14.58 -7.18 4.16
N THR A 185 -14.39 -6.20 3.27
CA THR A 185 -14.59 -6.37 1.82
C THR A 185 -13.54 -7.28 1.19
N ARG A 186 -12.37 -7.40 1.84
CA ARG A 186 -11.20 -8.09 1.30
C ARG A 186 -10.88 -7.63 -0.13
N VAL A 187 -11.12 -6.39 -0.54
CA VAL A 187 -10.76 -5.97 -1.91
C VAL A 187 -9.23 -5.97 -2.06
N GLY A 188 -8.72 -6.36 -3.24
CA GLY A 188 -7.29 -6.20 -3.56
C GLY A 188 -6.90 -4.74 -3.47
N GLY A 189 -5.78 -4.43 -2.81
CA GLY A 189 -5.30 -3.05 -2.66
C GLY A 189 -6.09 -2.16 -1.69
N SER A 190 -6.78 -2.73 -0.70
CA SER A 190 -7.57 -1.97 0.29
C SER A 190 -6.81 -0.80 0.94
N GLY A 191 -5.52 -0.99 1.25
CA GLY A 191 -4.63 0.07 1.77
C GLY A 191 -4.50 1.26 0.83
N ASN A 192 -4.36 0.98 -0.46
CA ASN A 192 -4.22 2.01 -1.46
C ASN A 192 -5.55 2.73 -1.75
N TRP A 193 -6.68 2.01 -1.78
CA TRP A 193 -7.99 2.65 -1.88
C TRP A 193 -8.28 3.57 -0.68
N ALA A 194 -7.94 3.13 0.53
CA ALA A 194 -8.03 3.96 1.73
C ALA A 194 -7.13 5.20 1.63
N GLY A 195 -5.90 5.06 1.15
CA GLY A 195 -4.97 6.17 0.94
C GLY A 195 -5.51 7.20 -0.05
N ALA A 196 -6.06 6.76 -1.18
CA ALA A 196 -6.68 7.65 -2.17
C ALA A 196 -7.85 8.46 -1.56
N VAL A 197 -8.74 7.79 -0.81
CA VAL A 197 -9.87 8.45 -0.14
C VAL A 197 -9.38 9.43 0.95
N MET A 198 -8.35 9.06 1.72
CA MET A 198 -7.74 9.94 2.72
C MET A 198 -7.26 11.24 2.08
N PHE A 199 -6.41 11.17 1.05
CA PHE A 199 -5.88 12.38 0.41
C PHE A 199 -6.96 13.17 -0.34
N LEU A 200 -7.95 12.50 -0.93
CA LEU A 200 -9.09 13.18 -1.55
C LEU A 200 -9.88 14.00 -0.53
N GLY A 201 -10.22 13.41 0.62
CA GLY A 201 -10.92 14.11 1.69
C GLY A 201 -10.10 15.28 2.25
N LEU A 202 -8.83 15.04 2.55
CA LEU A 202 -7.94 16.08 3.07
C LEU A 202 -7.71 17.22 2.06
N MET A 203 -7.75 16.97 0.75
CA MET A 203 -7.62 18.01 -0.28
C MET A 203 -8.79 19.00 -0.30
N PHE A 204 -9.98 18.59 0.14
CA PHE A 204 -11.11 19.50 0.29
C PHE A 204 -11.12 20.23 1.63
N LEU A 205 -10.51 19.63 2.66
CA LEU A 205 -10.49 20.18 4.02
C LEU A 205 -9.27 21.08 4.31
N LEU A 206 -8.18 20.92 3.55
CA LEU A 206 -6.95 21.72 3.60
C LEU A 206 -6.80 22.56 2.32
#